data_AF-A0A3B9SXB1-F1
#
_entry.id   AF-A0A3B9SXB1-F1
#
_cell.length_a   1.000
_cell.length_b   1.000
_cell.length_c   1.000
_cell.angle_alpha   90.00
_cell.angle_beta   90.00
_cell.angle_gamma   90.00
#
_symmetry.space_group_name_H-M   'P 1'
#
loop_
_entity.id
_entity.type
_entity.pdbx_description
1 polymer ?
#
loop_
_entity_poly.entity_id
_entity_poly.type
_entity_poly.pdbx_seq_one_letter_code
_entity_poly.pdbx_strand_id
1 'polypeptide(L)'
;MKTDVITLCGDLSGRDAAMEAAEKFAAYHEITGKSAMHLRLLTEETISMIHGIFDSFSGSFWLESEKTPDGILCRICLSAKKLANMEQEAQILSVASTGKNESAKGILGKIREMLRRSLQMPSEADAQYLQQMCDTVNDVGNYGFRSPDSNYWSLQIYRQNLSEQKEAQHEEWDELEKSIIAKLSDEVKVWLENDSTTVVIEKLIHHTNK
;
A
#
# COMPACT_ATOMS: atom_id res chain seq x y z
N MET A 1 5.80 -20.39 7.28
CA MET A 1 5.05 -21.17 6.27
C MET A 1 4.53 -20.20 5.24
N LYS A 2 4.25 -20.64 4.01
CA LYS A 2 3.58 -19.85 2.99
C LYS A 2 2.40 -20.66 2.44
N THR A 3 1.24 -20.04 2.27
CA THR A 3 0.08 -20.70 1.64
C THR A 3 0.24 -20.77 0.13
N ASP A 4 -0.64 -21.54 -0.51
CA ASP A 4 -0.82 -21.46 -1.96
C ASP A 4 -1.21 -20.03 -2.37
N VAL A 5 -0.79 -19.66 -3.58
CA VAL A 5 -1.08 -18.35 -4.16
C VAL A 5 -2.45 -18.40 -4.82
N ILE A 6 -3.31 -17.47 -4.43
CA ILE A 6 -4.67 -17.34 -4.91
C ILE A 6 -4.74 -16.16 -5.86
N THR A 7 -5.30 -16.38 -7.04
CA THR A 7 -5.54 -15.29 -7.98
C THR A 7 -6.80 -14.52 -7.56
N LEU A 8 -6.65 -13.21 -7.37
CA LEU A 8 -7.74 -12.27 -7.15
C LEU A 8 -7.92 -11.39 -8.39
N CYS A 9 -9.16 -11.12 -8.75
CA CYS A 9 -9.47 -10.17 -9.82
C CYS A 9 -10.36 -9.03 -9.31
N GLY A 10 -10.40 -7.94 -10.08
CA GLY A 10 -11.24 -6.76 -9.79
C GLY A 10 -12.75 -7.02 -9.80
N ASP A 11 -13.22 -8.22 -10.10
CA ASP A 11 -14.62 -8.65 -9.93
C ASP A 11 -14.85 -9.42 -8.61
N LEU A 12 -13.86 -9.40 -7.70
CA LEU A 12 -13.80 -10.17 -6.45
C LEU A 12 -13.77 -11.69 -6.63
N SER A 13 -13.56 -12.19 -7.85
CA SER A 13 -13.27 -13.62 -8.03
C SER A 13 -12.00 -14.01 -7.26
N GLY A 14 -12.05 -15.17 -6.60
CA GLY A 14 -10.99 -15.63 -5.70
C GLY A 14 -11.08 -15.13 -4.26
N ARG A 15 -12.00 -14.20 -3.93
CA ARG A 15 -12.20 -13.73 -2.54
C ARG A 15 -12.52 -14.87 -1.60
N ASP A 16 -13.49 -15.72 -1.94
CA ASP A 16 -13.89 -16.84 -1.07
C ASP A 16 -12.75 -17.82 -0.83
N ALA A 17 -11.95 -18.10 -1.86
CA ALA A 17 -10.76 -18.94 -1.73
C ALA A 17 -9.71 -18.28 -0.82
N ALA A 18 -9.51 -16.96 -0.90
CA ALA A 18 -8.60 -16.22 -0.03
C ALA A 18 -9.06 -16.25 1.44
N MET A 19 -10.37 -16.11 1.68
CA MET A 19 -10.95 -16.24 3.02
C MET A 19 -10.81 -17.65 3.57
N GLU A 20 -11.06 -18.67 2.75
CA GLU A 20 -10.86 -20.07 3.13
C GLU A 20 -9.37 -20.36 3.45
N ALA A 21 -8.45 -19.78 2.69
CA ALA A 21 -7.02 -19.89 2.96
C ALA A 21 -6.63 -19.24 4.28
N ALA A 22 -7.22 -18.09 4.65
CA ALA A 22 -7.03 -17.45 5.94
C ALA A 22 -7.53 -18.33 7.10
N GLU A 23 -8.68 -18.98 6.94
CA GLU A 23 -9.22 -19.92 7.93
C GLU A 23 -8.34 -21.17 8.08
N LYS A 24 -7.92 -21.77 6.97
CA LYS A 24 -6.99 -22.91 6.97
C LYS A 24 -5.64 -22.55 7.60
N PHE A 25 -5.13 -21.36 7.31
CA PHE A 25 -3.90 -20.84 7.88
C PHE A 25 -4.02 -20.62 9.39
N ALA A 26 -5.13 -20.04 9.86
CA ALA A 26 -5.41 -19.90 11.28
C ALA A 26 -5.48 -21.26 11.98
N ALA A 27 -6.21 -22.22 11.40
CA ALA A 27 -6.32 -23.57 11.92
C ALA A 27 -4.97 -24.30 11.99
N TYR A 28 -4.14 -24.16 10.96
CA TYR A 28 -2.79 -24.75 10.92
C TYR A 28 -1.89 -24.24 12.05
N HIS A 29 -2.04 -22.98 12.44
CA HIS A 29 -1.28 -22.35 13.52
C HIS A 29 -1.98 -22.38 14.88
N GLU A 30 -3.11 -23.10 15.00
CA GLU A 30 -3.95 -23.16 16.20
C GLU A 30 -4.36 -21.76 16.71
N ILE A 31 -4.44 -20.79 15.80
CA ILE A 31 -4.91 -19.43 16.09
C ILE A 31 -6.42 -19.51 16.28
N THR A 32 -6.89 -19.16 17.47
CA THR A 32 -8.31 -19.25 17.83
C THR A 32 -8.83 -17.95 18.47
N GLY A 33 -10.14 -17.85 18.62
CA GLY A 33 -10.80 -16.73 19.28
C GLY A 33 -10.54 -15.39 18.57
N LYS A 34 -10.15 -14.37 19.36
CA LYS A 34 -10.00 -12.99 18.89
C LYS A 34 -8.92 -12.83 17.81
N SER A 35 -7.80 -13.55 17.92
CA SER A 35 -6.71 -13.47 16.95
C SER A 35 -7.09 -14.05 15.59
N ALA A 36 -7.89 -15.13 15.57
CA ALA A 36 -8.41 -15.71 14.33
C ALA A 36 -9.39 -14.76 13.64
N MET A 37 -10.28 -14.13 14.42
CA MET A 37 -11.19 -13.11 13.91
C MET A 37 -10.44 -11.90 13.34
N HIS A 38 -9.39 -11.43 14.01
CA HIS A 38 -8.56 -10.33 13.50
C HIS A 38 -7.90 -10.69 12.16
N LEU A 39 -7.36 -11.90 12.02
CA LEU A 39 -6.74 -12.34 10.77
C LEU A 39 -7.76 -12.38 9.62
N ARG A 40 -8.97 -12.87 9.90
CA ARG A 40 -10.07 -12.89 8.93
C ARG A 40 -10.48 -11.48 8.50
N LEU A 41 -10.68 -10.58 9.46
CA LEU A 41 -11.02 -9.18 9.17
C LEU A 41 -9.91 -8.49 8.36
N LEU A 42 -8.66 -8.59 8.80
CA LEU A 42 -7.54 -7.99 8.07
C LEU A 42 -7.45 -8.53 6.63
N THR A 43 -7.73 -9.81 6.42
CA THR A 43 -7.76 -10.39 5.06
C THR A 43 -8.88 -9.77 4.22
N GLU A 44 -10.09 -9.70 4.75
CA GLU A 44 -11.26 -9.15 4.08
C GLU A 44 -11.08 -7.66 3.75
N GLU A 45 -10.60 -6.87 4.70
CA GLU A 45 -10.33 -5.45 4.52
C GLU A 45 -9.20 -5.22 3.51
N THR A 46 -8.16 -6.06 3.51
CA THR A 46 -7.07 -5.94 2.50
C THR A 46 -7.60 -6.13 1.09
N ILE A 47 -8.46 -7.13 0.88
CA ILE A 47 -9.05 -7.42 -0.43
C ILE A 47 -9.98 -6.28 -0.85
N SER A 48 -10.83 -5.82 0.07
CA SER A 48 -11.81 -4.75 -0.17
C SER A 48 -11.11 -3.44 -0.51
N MET A 49 -10.09 -3.07 0.26
CA MET A 49 -9.27 -1.87 0.03
C MET A 49 -8.61 -1.89 -1.35
N ILE A 50 -7.91 -2.98 -1.71
CA ILE A 50 -7.27 -3.07 -3.04
C ILE A 50 -8.30 -3.03 -4.16
N HIS A 51 -9.45 -3.67 -3.98
CA HIS A 51 -10.53 -3.63 -4.95
C HIS A 51 -11.14 -2.24 -5.08
N GLY A 52 -11.34 -1.51 -3.98
CA GLY A 52 -11.84 -0.14 -3.98
C GLY A 52 -10.91 0.85 -4.66
N ILE A 53 -9.59 0.66 -4.48
CA ILE A 53 -8.56 1.53 -5.07
C ILE A 53 -8.33 1.21 -6.56
N PHE A 54 -8.41 -0.07 -6.95
CA PHE A 54 -8.16 -0.48 -8.32
C PHE A 54 -9.44 -0.99 -9.02
N ASP A 55 -10.04 -0.15 -9.87
CA ASP A 55 -11.25 -0.48 -10.67
C ASP A 55 -11.20 -1.84 -11.40
N SER A 56 -10.00 -2.21 -11.86
CA SER A 56 -9.72 -3.50 -12.47
C SER A 56 -8.28 -3.87 -12.18
N PHE A 57 -8.06 -5.07 -11.65
CA PHE A 57 -6.74 -5.64 -11.42
C PHE A 57 -6.78 -7.16 -11.55
N SER A 58 -5.61 -7.75 -11.75
CA SER A 58 -5.36 -9.16 -11.50
C SER A 58 -4.19 -9.23 -10.53
N GLY A 59 -4.40 -9.91 -9.41
CA GLY A 59 -3.48 -9.93 -8.31
C GLY A 59 -3.26 -11.33 -7.74
N SER A 60 -2.18 -11.44 -6.99
CA SER A 60 -1.81 -12.63 -6.25
C SER A 60 -2.00 -12.35 -4.77
N PHE A 61 -2.77 -13.20 -4.09
CA PHE A 61 -2.96 -13.20 -2.65
C PHE A 61 -2.30 -14.43 -2.03
N TRP A 62 -1.62 -14.25 -0.90
CA TRP A 62 -1.12 -15.36 -0.10
C TRP A 62 -0.87 -14.91 1.34
N LEU A 63 -0.77 -15.89 2.24
CA LEU A 63 -0.42 -15.67 3.65
C LEU A 63 0.94 -16.28 3.95
N GLU A 64 1.71 -15.61 4.79
CA GLU A 64 2.99 -16.12 5.30
C GLU A 64 3.03 -16.06 6.81
N SER A 65 3.77 -16.98 7.41
CA SER A 65 4.10 -16.97 8.82
C SER A 65 5.59 -17.11 9.05
N GLU A 66 6.07 -16.37 10.04
CA GLU A 66 7.43 -16.46 10.55
C GLU A 66 7.36 -16.68 12.07
N LYS A 67 8.12 -17.65 12.58
CA LYS A 67 8.22 -17.86 14.03
C LYS A 67 9.15 -16.81 14.60
N THR A 68 8.70 -16.10 15.61
CA THR A 68 9.51 -15.12 16.36
C THR A 68 9.66 -15.61 17.80
N PRO A 69 10.61 -15.05 18.58
CA PRO A 69 10.72 -15.37 20.01
C PRO A 69 9.43 -15.09 20.80
N ASP A 70 8.65 -14.11 20.35
CA ASP A 70 7.46 -13.61 21.05
C ASP A 70 6.14 -14.24 20.57
N GLY A 71 6.18 -15.06 19.51
CA GLY A 71 4.97 -15.60 18.88
C GLY A 71 5.14 -16.00 17.41
N ILE A 72 4.06 -15.80 16.65
CA ILE A 72 4.04 -16.02 15.20
C ILE A 72 3.71 -14.70 14.53
N LEU A 73 4.62 -14.23 13.68
CA LEU A 73 4.38 -13.08 12.81
C LEU A 73 3.63 -13.56 11.57
N CYS A 74 2.37 -13.16 11.45
CA CYS A 74 1.54 -13.40 10.29
C CYS A 74 1.66 -12.25 9.31
N ARG A 75 1.80 -12.57 8.02
CA ARG A 75 1.83 -11.60 6.92
C ARG A 75 0.69 -11.92 5.96
N ILE A 76 -0.15 -10.93 5.70
CA ILE A 76 -1.20 -10.97 4.69
C ILE A 76 -0.67 -10.21 3.48
N CYS A 77 -0.45 -10.91 2.37
CA CYS A 77 0.22 -10.36 1.20
C CYS A 77 -0.74 -10.30 0.02
N LEU A 78 -0.86 -9.13 -0.59
CA LEU A 78 -1.61 -8.92 -1.83
C LEU A 78 -0.75 -8.12 -2.81
N SER A 79 -0.48 -8.71 -3.97
CA SER A 79 0.24 -8.05 -5.08
C SER A 79 -0.68 -7.89 -6.28
N ALA A 80 -1.04 -6.66 -6.63
CA ALA A 80 -1.80 -6.33 -7.83
C ALA A 80 -0.84 -6.03 -9.00
N LYS A 81 -1.00 -6.71 -10.14
CA LYS A 81 -0.20 -6.46 -11.36
C LYS A 81 -0.74 -5.26 -12.14
N LYS A 82 -0.68 -4.09 -11.50
CA LYS A 82 -1.14 -2.82 -12.05
C LYS A 82 -0.27 -1.69 -11.52
N LEU A 83 0.10 -0.80 -12.43
CA LEU A 83 0.72 0.47 -12.06
C LEU A 83 -0.33 1.37 -11.41
N ALA A 84 -0.05 1.82 -10.19
CA ALA A 84 -0.88 2.82 -9.53
C ALA A 84 -0.72 4.19 -10.21
N ASN A 85 -1.85 4.84 -10.48
CA ASN A 85 -1.86 6.27 -10.76
C ASN A 85 -1.60 7.06 -9.45
N MET A 86 -1.56 8.38 -9.52
CA MET A 86 -1.22 9.21 -8.36
C MET A 86 -2.23 9.15 -7.22
N GLU A 87 -3.52 9.15 -7.56
CA GLU A 87 -4.59 9.09 -6.58
C GLU A 87 -4.56 7.74 -5.85
N GLN A 88 -4.40 6.66 -6.61
CA GLN A 88 -4.22 5.30 -6.10
C GLN A 88 -2.96 5.18 -5.25
N GLU A 89 -1.85 5.80 -5.65
CA GLU A 89 -0.62 5.84 -4.85
C GLU A 89 -0.83 6.57 -3.52
N ALA A 90 -1.45 7.75 -3.54
CA ALA A 90 -1.73 8.51 -2.33
C ALA A 90 -2.65 7.72 -1.38
N GLN A 91 -3.69 7.08 -1.92
CA GLN A 91 -4.60 6.24 -1.15
C GLN A 91 -3.88 5.05 -0.52
N ILE A 92 -3.08 4.29 -1.28
CA ILE A 92 -2.37 3.11 -0.75
C ILE A 92 -1.29 3.51 0.27
N LEU A 93 -0.52 4.57 0.00
CA LEU A 93 0.48 5.07 0.93
C LEU A 93 -0.13 5.63 2.21
N SER A 94 -1.37 6.13 2.18
CA SER A 94 -2.06 6.59 3.39
C SER A 94 -2.32 5.47 4.40
N VAL A 95 -2.31 4.22 3.97
CA VAL A 95 -2.50 3.04 4.83
C VAL A 95 -1.17 2.45 5.30
N ALA A 96 -0.06 2.80 4.66
CA ALA A 96 1.27 2.36 5.08
C ALA A 96 1.59 2.95 6.45
N SER A 97 2.10 2.14 7.39
CA SER A 97 2.45 2.61 8.74
C SER A 97 3.51 3.72 8.72
N THR A 98 4.38 3.71 7.71
CA THR A 98 5.42 4.72 7.51
C THR A 98 4.99 5.87 6.60
N GLY A 99 3.86 5.74 5.90
CA GLY A 99 3.43 6.62 4.83
C GLY A 99 4.36 6.63 3.60
N LYS A 100 5.26 5.65 3.47
CA LYS A 100 6.33 5.63 2.46
C LYS A 100 6.33 4.34 1.65
N ASN A 101 6.80 4.46 0.41
CA ASN A 101 7.07 3.32 -0.46
C ASN A 101 8.32 2.56 0.03
N GLU A 102 8.15 1.30 0.39
CA GLU A 102 9.23 0.42 0.85
C GLU A 102 10.25 0.09 -0.25
N SER A 103 9.89 0.27 -1.53
CA SER A 103 10.80 0.18 -2.68
C SER A 103 11.82 1.33 -2.74
N ALA A 104 11.57 2.46 -2.06
CA ALA A 104 12.42 3.64 -2.08
C ALA A 104 13.61 3.57 -1.08
N LYS A 105 14.08 2.36 -0.75
CA LYS A 105 15.24 2.16 0.16
C LYS A 105 16.57 2.37 -0.58
N GLY A 106 17.48 3.09 0.07
CA GLY A 106 18.80 3.42 -0.49
C GLY A 106 18.78 4.55 -1.53
N ILE A 107 19.98 5.00 -1.94
CA ILE A 107 20.12 6.16 -2.85
C ILE A 107 19.49 5.89 -4.22
N LEU A 108 19.74 4.71 -4.79
CA LEU A 108 19.19 4.31 -6.10
C LEU A 108 17.67 4.12 -6.07
N GLY A 109 17.13 3.56 -4.97
CA GLY A 109 15.68 3.43 -4.78
C GLY A 109 15.00 4.79 -4.70
N LYS A 110 15.60 5.75 -3.99
CA LYS A 110 15.10 7.14 -3.94
C LYS A 110 15.15 7.85 -5.30
N ILE A 111 16.20 7.63 -6.09
CA ILE A 111 16.31 8.19 -7.45
C ILE A 111 15.24 7.59 -8.37
N ARG A 112 15.02 6.27 -8.31
CA ARG A 112 13.96 5.60 -9.08
C ARG A 112 12.58 6.13 -8.70
N GLU A 113 12.36 6.37 -7.42
CA GLU A 113 11.12 6.95 -6.91
C GLU A 113 10.90 8.38 -7.39
N MET A 114 11.95 9.21 -7.37
CA MET A 114 11.89 10.57 -7.92
C MET A 114 11.57 10.53 -9.42
N LEU A 115 12.21 9.65 -10.19
CA LEU A 115 11.92 9.48 -11.61
C LEU A 115 10.47 9.04 -11.84
N ARG A 116 10.00 8.02 -11.10
CA ARG A 116 8.61 7.53 -11.13
C ARG A 116 7.60 8.64 -10.88
N ARG A 117 7.80 9.42 -9.80
CA ARG A 117 6.95 10.55 -9.43
C ARG A 117 7.06 11.74 -10.39
N SER A 118 8.24 11.99 -10.98
CA SER A 118 8.43 13.07 -11.96
C SER A 118 7.77 12.79 -13.30
N LEU A 119 7.58 11.51 -13.64
CA LEU A 119 6.87 11.05 -14.84
C LEU A 119 5.35 10.99 -14.64
N GLN A 120 4.88 11.06 -13.39
CA GLN A 120 3.48 11.23 -13.01
C GLN A 120 3.23 12.75 -12.84
N MET A 121 2.15 13.30 -13.39
CA MET A 121 1.91 14.77 -13.37
C MET A 121 1.91 15.32 -11.92
N PRO A 122 2.32 16.54 -11.59
CA PRO A 122 2.49 16.92 -10.17
C PRO A 122 1.17 17.24 -9.45
N SER A 123 0.98 16.72 -8.24
CA SER A 123 0.02 17.21 -7.24
C SER A 123 0.70 18.23 -6.33
N GLU A 124 -0.07 19.10 -5.65
CA GLU A 124 0.49 20.12 -4.73
C GLU A 124 1.25 19.49 -3.54
N ALA A 125 0.84 18.29 -3.09
CA ALA A 125 1.51 17.55 -2.04
C ALA A 125 2.88 16.99 -2.49
N ASP A 126 3.00 16.62 -3.76
CA ASP A 126 4.25 16.11 -4.33
C ASP A 126 5.29 17.21 -4.52
N ALA A 127 4.87 18.45 -4.80
CA ALA A 127 5.78 19.58 -4.86
C ALA A 127 6.52 19.79 -3.52
N GLN A 128 5.80 19.69 -2.39
CA GLN A 128 6.41 19.87 -1.06
C GLN A 128 7.33 18.71 -0.65
N TYR A 129 6.95 17.48 -0.97
CA TYR A 129 7.78 16.30 -0.70
C TYR A 129 9.03 16.25 -1.58
N LEU A 130 8.89 16.56 -2.88
CA LEU A 130 10.01 16.67 -3.81
C LEU A 130 10.95 17.82 -3.41
N GLN A 131 10.42 18.94 -2.92
CA GLN A 131 11.22 20.04 -2.37
C GLN A 131 12.06 19.57 -1.18
N GLN A 132 11.46 18.93 -0.17
CA GLN A 132 12.20 18.40 0.99
C GLN A 132 13.27 17.38 0.61
N MET A 133 12.97 16.49 -0.34
CA MET A 133 13.92 15.48 -0.81
C MET A 133 15.05 16.10 -1.65
N CYS A 134 14.76 17.06 -2.52
CA CYS A 134 15.77 17.83 -3.25
C CYS A 134 16.68 18.61 -2.30
N ASP A 135 16.13 19.24 -1.27
CA ASP A 135 16.92 19.96 -0.27
C ASP A 135 17.85 19.02 0.51
N THR A 136 17.38 17.80 0.82
CA THR A 136 18.20 16.77 1.48
C THR A 136 19.30 16.20 0.57
N VAL A 137 19.04 16.09 -0.74
CA VAL A 137 20.03 15.62 -1.73
C VAL A 137 21.04 16.72 -2.07
N ASN A 138 20.61 17.98 -2.08
CA ASN A 138 21.48 19.15 -2.28
C ASN A 138 22.46 19.35 -1.12
N ASP A 139 22.07 18.99 0.12
CA ASP A 139 22.93 19.09 1.30
C ASP A 139 24.11 18.08 1.28
N VAL A 140 23.94 16.94 0.61
CA VAL A 140 24.99 15.90 0.47
C VAL A 140 25.95 16.19 -0.71
N GLY A 141 25.60 17.12 -1.60
CA GLY A 141 26.25 17.32 -2.90
C GLY A 141 26.82 18.71 -3.15
N ASN A 142 27.27 19.44 -2.13
CA ASN A 142 27.85 20.78 -2.29
C ASN A 142 29.22 20.76 -3.00
N TYR A 143 29.22 20.48 -4.30
CA TYR A 143 30.18 21.01 -5.27
C TYR A 143 29.42 21.40 -6.55
N GLY A 144 28.84 22.59 -6.50
CA GLY A 144 28.72 23.50 -7.64
C GLY A 144 27.92 23.04 -8.86
N PHE A 145 26.60 23.23 -8.85
CA PHE A 145 25.89 23.67 -10.05
C PHE A 145 24.61 24.43 -9.65
N ARG A 146 24.67 25.77 -9.70
CA ARG A 146 23.45 26.60 -9.77
C ARG A 146 22.93 26.50 -11.20
N SER A 147 21.76 25.90 -11.41
CA SER A 147 20.95 26.18 -12.60
C SER A 147 19.68 26.90 -12.16
N PRO A 148 19.41 28.11 -12.68
CA PRO A 148 18.10 28.72 -12.58
C PRO A 148 17.17 28.12 -13.65
N ASP A 149 15.87 28.29 -13.41
CA ASP A 149 14.76 28.15 -14.35
C ASP A 149 14.30 26.74 -14.77
N SER A 150 13.19 26.30 -14.17
CA SER A 150 12.14 25.57 -14.88
C SER A 150 10.79 25.70 -14.15
N ASN A 151 10.23 26.91 -14.19
CA ASN A 151 8.80 27.12 -13.96
C ASN A 151 8.02 26.59 -15.18
N TYR A 152 7.24 25.51 -15.01
CA TYR A 152 6.17 25.15 -15.95
C TYR A 152 4.85 24.96 -15.19
N TRP A 153 4.04 26.01 -15.21
CA TRP A 153 2.59 25.97 -14.97
C TRP A 153 1.92 26.57 -16.21
N SER A 154 0.90 25.90 -16.76
CA SER A 154 -0.02 26.55 -17.69
C SER A 154 -1.46 26.44 -17.18
N LEU A 155 -2.14 27.60 -17.14
CA LEU A 155 -3.53 27.83 -16.73
C LEU A 155 -4.59 27.03 -17.51
N GLN A 156 -4.16 26.22 -18.49
CA GLN A 156 -5.00 25.30 -19.25
C GLN A 156 -5.28 24.01 -18.49
N ILE A 157 -4.36 23.54 -17.64
CA ILE A 157 -4.53 22.30 -16.86
C ILE A 157 -5.55 22.49 -15.72
N TYR A 158 -5.62 23.69 -15.13
CA TYR A 158 -6.58 24.01 -14.07
C TYR A 158 -8.05 24.02 -14.52
N ARG A 159 -8.33 24.44 -15.77
CA ARG A 159 -9.70 24.49 -16.30
C ARG A 159 -10.30 23.11 -16.58
N GLN A 160 -9.46 22.08 -16.70
CA GLN A 160 -9.89 20.71 -16.96
C GLN A 160 -10.26 19.97 -15.65
N ASN A 161 -9.62 20.34 -14.54
CA ASN A 161 -9.87 19.79 -13.19
C ASN A 161 -11.18 20.25 -12.53
N LEU A 162 -11.99 21.06 -13.22
CA LEU A 162 -13.22 21.67 -12.68
C LEU A 162 -14.51 20.98 -13.15
N SER A 163 -14.42 19.92 -13.96
CA SER A 163 -15.60 19.42 -14.70
C SER A 163 -16.26 18.13 -14.19
N GLU A 164 -15.68 17.32 -13.30
CA GLU A 164 -16.33 16.05 -12.96
C GLU A 164 -16.28 15.73 -11.45
N GLN A 165 -17.09 16.49 -10.71
CA GLN A 165 -17.60 16.11 -9.40
C GLN A 165 -18.33 14.75 -9.46
N LYS A 166 -17.80 13.76 -8.75
CA LYS A 166 -18.53 12.59 -8.24
C LYS A 166 -18.03 12.23 -6.83
N GLU A 167 -18.05 13.21 -5.93
CA GLU A 167 -17.73 13.01 -4.51
C GLU A 167 -19.03 13.03 -3.69
N ALA A 168 -19.36 11.88 -3.09
CA ALA A 168 -20.26 11.78 -1.92
C ALA A 168 -20.47 10.33 -1.42
N GLN A 169 -19.96 9.30 -2.09
CA GLN A 169 -20.16 7.90 -1.65
C GLN A 169 -18.87 7.12 -1.33
N HIS A 170 -17.69 7.59 -1.77
CA HIS A 170 -16.42 6.90 -1.53
C HIS A 170 -15.72 7.30 -0.22
N GLU A 171 -15.93 8.53 0.27
CA GLU A 171 -15.19 9.04 1.44
C GLU A 171 -15.51 8.33 2.77
N GLU A 172 -16.78 7.95 3.00
CA GLU A 172 -17.18 7.31 4.27
C GLU A 172 -16.70 5.85 4.38
N TRP A 173 -16.50 5.16 3.26
CA TRP A 173 -16.01 3.77 3.23
C TRP A 173 -14.49 3.71 3.41
N ASP A 174 -13.75 4.62 2.78
CA ASP A 174 -12.29 4.73 2.89
C ASP A 174 -11.82 4.99 4.33
N GLU A 175 -12.58 5.72 5.14
CA GLU A 175 -12.24 5.96 6.55
C GLU A 175 -12.33 4.68 7.40
N LEU A 176 -13.36 3.86 7.13
CA LEU A 176 -13.63 2.65 7.92
C LEU A 176 -12.59 1.57 7.66
N GLU A 177 -12.27 1.28 6.40
CA GLU A 177 -11.28 0.24 6.04
C GLU A 177 -9.88 0.60 6.57
N LYS A 178 -9.48 1.87 6.42
CA LYS A 178 -8.24 2.40 7.00
C LYS A 178 -8.20 2.26 8.51
N SER A 179 -9.32 2.53 9.18
CA SER A 179 -9.40 2.41 10.65
C SER A 179 -9.20 0.98 11.13
N ILE A 180 -9.71 -0.03 10.43
CA ILE A 180 -9.59 -1.44 10.81
C ILE A 180 -8.16 -1.92 10.59
N ILE A 181 -7.59 -1.66 9.41
CA ILE A 181 -6.21 -2.02 9.10
C ILE A 181 -5.26 -1.34 10.10
N ALA A 182 -5.40 -0.03 10.33
CA ALA A 182 -4.55 0.72 11.26
C ALA A 182 -4.69 0.27 12.72
N LYS A 183 -5.89 -0.18 13.15
CA LYS A 183 -6.14 -0.59 14.54
C LYS A 183 -5.75 -2.03 14.83
N LEU A 184 -5.86 -2.93 13.85
CA LEU A 184 -5.66 -4.36 14.05
C LEU A 184 -4.29 -4.85 13.62
N SER A 185 -3.65 -4.22 12.62
CA SER A 185 -2.29 -4.57 12.20
C SER A 185 -1.25 -4.04 13.20
N ASP A 186 -0.06 -4.65 13.18
CA ASP A 186 1.10 -4.07 13.88
C ASP A 186 1.97 -3.25 12.91
N GLU A 187 2.03 -3.67 11.65
CA GLU A 187 2.75 -2.95 10.59
C GLU A 187 2.07 -3.15 9.24
N VAL A 188 2.06 -2.10 8.41
CA VAL A 188 1.59 -2.13 7.02
C VAL A 188 2.70 -1.60 6.12
N LYS A 189 3.12 -2.46 5.18
CA LYS A 189 4.19 -2.19 4.22
C LYS A 189 3.63 -2.15 2.81
N VAL A 190 4.09 -1.17 2.04
CA VAL A 190 3.64 -0.94 0.67
C VAL A 190 4.84 -0.85 -0.25
N TRP A 191 4.83 -1.62 -1.33
CA TRP A 191 5.79 -1.53 -2.43
C TRP A 191 5.05 -1.09 -3.67
N LEU A 192 5.39 0.09 -4.17
CA LEU A 192 4.98 0.56 -5.48
C LEU A 192 6.15 0.33 -6.44
N GLU A 193 5.96 -0.60 -7.37
CA GLU A 193 6.89 -0.91 -8.44
C GLU A 193 6.32 -0.43 -9.79
N ASN A 194 7.10 -0.59 -10.87
CA ASN A 194 6.71 -0.07 -12.17
C ASN A 194 5.52 -0.83 -12.79
N ASP A 195 5.33 -2.09 -12.42
CA ASP A 195 4.34 -3.01 -13.00
C ASP A 195 3.46 -3.68 -11.94
N SER A 196 3.79 -3.51 -10.67
CA SER A 196 3.06 -4.12 -9.56
C SER A 196 2.94 -3.19 -8.36
N THR A 197 1.84 -3.34 -7.64
CA THR A 197 1.61 -2.72 -6.34
C THR A 197 1.41 -3.84 -5.34
N THR A 198 2.25 -3.90 -4.32
CA THR A 198 2.21 -4.94 -3.29
C THR A 198 1.97 -4.32 -1.93
N VAL A 199 0.98 -4.85 -1.22
CA VAL A 199 0.68 -4.50 0.18
C VAL A 199 0.92 -5.73 1.03
N VAL A 200 1.64 -5.55 2.14
CA VAL A 200 1.84 -6.58 3.16
C VAL A 200 1.42 -6.02 4.50
N ILE A 201 0.45 -6.68 5.13
CA ILE A 201 0.02 -6.38 6.50
C ILE A 201 0.63 -7.41 7.43
N GLU A 202 1.36 -6.94 8.44
CA GLU A 202 1.97 -7.76 9.46
C GLU A 202 1.16 -7.71 10.77
N LYS A 203 0.96 -8.89 11.36
CA LYS A 203 0.33 -9.05 12.67
C LYS A 203 1.07 -10.10 13.49
N LEU A 204 1.65 -9.70 14.60
CA LEU A 204 2.23 -10.57 15.61
C LEU A 204 1.12 -11.16 16.48
N ILE A 205 1.06 -12.48 16.48
CA ILE A 205 0.20 -13.24 17.38
C ILE A 205 1.09 -13.78 18.48
N HIS A 206 0.97 -13.18 19.67
CA HIS A 206 1.70 -13.62 20.83
C HIS A 206 1.33 -15.05 21.21
N HIS A 207 2.30 -15.80 21.72
CA HIS A 207 2.00 -17.04 22.42
C HIS A 207 1.06 -16.73 23.58
N THR A 208 -0.16 -17.25 23.54
CA THR A 208 -0.99 -17.34 24.74
C THR A 208 -0.27 -18.26 25.70
N ASN A 209 0.43 -17.68 26.68
CA ASN A 209 0.84 -18.41 27.87
C ASN A 209 -0.42 -19.02 28.47
N LYS A 210 -0.55 -20.34 28.36
CA LYS A 210 -1.53 -21.12 29.12
C LYS A 210 -1.18 -21.11 30.60
#